data_AF-A0A2V7A7U7-F1
#
_entry.id   AF-A0A2V7A7U7-F1
#
_cell.length_a   1.000
_cell.length_b   1.000
_cell.length_c   1.000
_cell.angle_alpha   90.00
_cell.angle_beta   90.00
_cell.angle_gamma   90.00
#
_symmetry.space_group_name_H-M   'P 1'
#
loop_
_entity.id
_entity.type
_entity.pdbx_description
1 polymer ?
#
loop_
_entity_poly.entity_id
_entity_poly.type
_entity_poly.pdbx_seq_one_letter_code
_entity_poly.pdbx_strand_id
1 'polypeptide(L)'
;MGYRGYVMVAAMAAIAFAGCAEKRWTKPGATVEDFNRDSHACGQEAQRGVFVGAPVNTRVYRSCMFARGYRRVEGGQWLGLRD
;
A
#
# COMPACT_ATOMS: atom_id res chain seq x y z
N MET A 1 -3.37 31.28 29.80
CA MET A 1 -3.40 29.93 29.21
C MET A 1 -2.64 28.97 30.12
N GLY A 2 -3.34 28.09 30.82
CA GLY A 2 -2.72 27.17 31.78
C GLY A 2 -2.04 25.97 31.13
N TYR A 3 -1.15 25.32 31.89
CA TYR A 3 -0.39 24.12 31.54
C TYR A 3 -1.27 23.01 30.92
N ARG A 4 -2.53 22.91 31.34
CA ARG A 4 -3.55 21.98 30.82
C ARG A 4 -3.85 22.19 29.32
N GLY A 5 -3.85 23.43 28.85
CA GLY A 5 -4.07 23.75 27.43
C GLY A 5 -2.85 23.38 26.57
N TYR A 6 -1.65 23.60 27.09
CA TYR A 6 -0.40 23.21 26.42
C TYR A 6 -0.28 21.68 26.30
N VAL A 7 -0.63 20.94 27.35
CA VAL A 7 -0.64 19.47 27.33
C VAL A 7 -1.65 18.93 26.32
N MET A 8 -2.83 19.55 26.21
CA MET A 8 -3.85 19.11 25.25
C MET A 8 -3.42 19.36 23.81
N VAL A 9 -2.83 20.53 23.52
CA VAL A 9 -2.30 20.87 22.19
C VAL A 9 -1.13 19.96 21.82
N ALA A 10 -0.21 19.68 22.77
CA ALA A 10 0.90 18.75 22.56
C ALA A 10 0.41 17.31 22.30
N ALA A 11 -0.61 16.85 23.02
CA ALA A 11 -1.21 15.53 22.80
C ALA A 11 -1.90 15.42 21.43
N MET A 12 -2.64 16.46 21.01
CA MET A 12 -3.28 16.48 19.69
C MET A 12 -2.24 16.51 18.55
N ALA A 13 -1.15 17.28 18.72
CA ALA A 13 -0.05 17.31 17.76
C ALA A 13 0.65 15.95 17.62
N ALA A 14 0.83 15.21 18.72
CA ALA A 14 1.45 13.88 18.70
C ALA A 14 0.60 12.83 17.96
N ILE A 15 -0.74 12.91 18.06
CA ILE A 15 -1.65 11.96 17.39
C ILE A 15 -1.75 12.24 15.89
N ALA A 16 -1.54 13.49 15.46
CA ALA A 16 -1.63 13.89 14.05
C ALA A 16 -0.56 13.21 13.15
N PHE A 17 0.59 12.82 13.70
CA PHE A 17 1.66 12.13 12.95
C PHE A 17 1.49 10.61 12.83
N ALA A 18 0.57 10.01 13.59
CA ALA A 18 0.23 8.58 13.43
C ALA A 18 -0.69 8.32 12.22
N GLY A 19 -1.07 9.37 11.48
CA GLY A 19 -1.96 9.30 10.33
C GLY A 19 -1.31 8.68 9.09
N CYS A 20 -1.82 7.51 8.70
CA CYS A 20 -1.71 6.90 7.36
C CYS A 20 -0.35 6.31 6.96
N ALA A 21 0.15 5.36 7.74
CA ALA A 21 1.12 4.39 7.21
C ALA A 21 0.43 3.50 6.15
N GLU A 22 0.39 3.95 4.89
CA GLU A 22 -0.12 3.14 3.79
C GLU A 22 0.73 1.87 3.65
N LYS A 23 0.08 0.70 3.70
CA LYS A 23 0.77 -0.57 3.52
C LYS A 23 1.27 -0.71 2.09
N ARG A 24 2.59 -0.62 1.93
CA ARG A 24 3.32 -0.71 0.67
C ARG A 24 3.92 -2.09 0.48
N TRP A 25 4.28 -2.40 -0.76
CA TRP A 25 4.89 -3.67 -1.13
C TRP A 25 6.39 -3.69 -0.83
N THR A 26 6.88 -4.85 -0.39
CA THR A 26 8.31 -5.12 -0.22
C THR A 26 8.61 -6.59 -0.55
N LYS A 27 9.84 -6.86 -1.00
CA LYS A 27 10.39 -8.19 -1.26
C LYS A 27 11.93 -8.11 -1.15
N PRO A 28 12.56 -8.85 -0.23
CA PRO A 28 14.01 -8.83 -0.08
C PRO A 28 14.71 -9.21 -1.39
N GLY A 29 15.72 -8.43 -1.78
CA GLY A 29 16.52 -8.69 -2.98
C GLY A 29 15.83 -8.36 -4.32
N ALA A 30 14.58 -7.91 -4.34
CA ALA A 30 13.93 -7.47 -5.57
C ALA A 30 14.31 -6.02 -5.90
N THR A 31 14.52 -5.74 -7.19
CA THR A 31 14.71 -4.37 -7.69
C THR A 31 13.37 -3.71 -7.99
N VAL A 32 13.40 -2.42 -8.32
CA VAL A 32 12.22 -1.70 -8.81
C VAL A 32 11.76 -2.25 -10.17
N GLU A 33 12.68 -2.68 -11.04
CA GLU A 33 12.37 -3.33 -12.30
C GLU A 33 11.64 -4.67 -12.09
N ASP A 34 12.07 -5.48 -11.12
CA ASP A 34 11.39 -6.72 -10.76
C ASP A 34 9.96 -6.43 -10.28
N PHE A 35 9.82 -5.46 -9.37
CA PHE A 35 8.52 -5.03 -8.87
C PHE A 35 7.61 -4.55 -10.01
N ASN A 36 8.11 -3.70 -10.91
CA ASN A 36 7.31 -3.18 -12.02
C ASN A 36 6.85 -4.28 -12.97
N ARG A 37 7.75 -5.23 -13.29
CA ARG A 37 7.42 -6.39 -14.14
C ARG A 37 6.36 -7.28 -13.50
N ASP A 38 6.54 -7.61 -12.22
CA ASP A 38 5.64 -8.48 -11.47
C ASP A 38 4.28 -7.82 -11.23
N SER A 39 4.29 -6.56 -10.82
CA SER A 39 3.08 -5.74 -10.62
C SER A 39 2.28 -5.58 -11.91
N HIS A 40 2.94 -5.31 -13.03
CA HIS A 40 2.27 -5.21 -14.33
C HIS A 40 1.59 -6.53 -14.72
N ALA A 41 2.30 -7.65 -14.61
CA ALA A 41 1.74 -8.96 -14.93
C ALA A 41 0.54 -9.32 -14.02
N CYS A 42 0.64 -9.08 -12.72
CA CYS A 42 -0.47 -9.26 -11.79
C CYS A 42 -1.64 -8.29 -12.07
N GLY A 43 -1.36 -7.08 -12.54
CA GLY A 43 -2.37 -6.11 -12.95
C GLY A 43 -3.18 -6.57 -14.15
N GLN A 44 -2.52 -7.15 -15.16
CA GLN A 44 -3.19 -7.74 -16.32
C GLN A 44 -4.07 -8.92 -15.92
N GLU A 45 -3.61 -9.77 -15.00
CA GLU A 45 -4.42 -10.88 -14.48
C GLU A 45 -5.66 -10.38 -13.74
N ALA A 46 -5.51 -9.34 -12.93
CA ALA A 46 -6.61 -8.71 -12.20
C ALA A 46 -7.64 -8.00 -13.09
N GLN A 47 -7.27 -7.66 -14.32
CA GLN A 47 -8.16 -7.09 -15.34
C GLN A 47 -8.94 -8.15 -16.12
N ARG A 48 -8.58 -9.43 -16.04
CA ARG A 48 -9.29 -10.49 -16.78
C ARG A 48 -10.74 -10.60 -16.29
N GLY A 49 -11.68 -10.56 -17.24
CA GLY A 49 -13.11 -10.61 -16.95
C GLY A 49 -13.69 -9.32 -16.38
N VAL A 50 -12.91 -8.23 -16.35
CA VAL A 50 -13.38 -6.89 -16.00
C VAL A 50 -13.84 -6.19 -17.28
N PHE A 51 -15.08 -5.72 -17.30
CA PHE A 51 -15.66 -4.99 -18.44
C PHE A 51 -15.22 -3.51 -18.42
N VAL A 52 -15.33 -2.84 -19.57
CA VAL A 52 -15.01 -1.40 -19.68
C VAL A 52 -15.81 -0.60 -18.65
N GLY A 53 -15.11 0.20 -17.83
CA GLY A 53 -15.71 1.01 -16.77
C GLY A 53 -15.90 0.29 -15.43
N ALA A 54 -15.63 -1.01 -15.34
CA ALA A 54 -15.64 -1.74 -14.07
C ALA A 54 -14.27 -1.64 -13.36
N PRO A 55 -14.23 -1.59 -12.02
CA PRO A 55 -12.98 -1.55 -11.28
C PRO A 55 -12.21 -2.86 -11.41
N VAL A 56 -10.88 -2.76 -11.43
CA VAL A 56 -9.97 -3.91 -11.47
C VAL A 56 -10.14 -4.76 -10.20
N ASN A 57 -10.05 -6.09 -10.32
CA ASN A 57 -10.17 -6.97 -9.16
C ASN A 57 -8.91 -6.92 -8.28
N THR A 58 -8.88 -6.02 -7.31
CA THR A 58 -7.70 -5.81 -6.44
C THR A 58 -7.36 -7.02 -5.57
N ARG A 59 -8.34 -7.90 -5.29
CA ARG A 59 -8.09 -9.17 -4.58
C ARG A 59 -7.19 -10.09 -5.41
N VAL A 60 -7.47 -10.23 -6.71
CA VAL A 60 -6.67 -11.05 -7.64
C VAL A 60 -5.24 -10.49 -7.77
N TYR A 61 -5.11 -9.17 -7.90
CA TYR A 61 -3.81 -8.51 -7.94
C TYR A 61 -2.98 -8.83 -6.68
N ARG A 62 -3.57 -8.68 -5.49
CA ARG A 62 -2.87 -8.94 -4.22
C ARG A 62 -2.46 -10.41 -4.08
N SER A 63 -3.34 -11.36 -4.42
CA SER A 63 -3.01 -12.78 -4.34
C SER A 63 -1.85 -13.14 -5.27
N CYS A 64 -1.83 -12.60 -6.48
CA CYS A 64 -0.71 -12.78 -7.41
C CYS A 64 0.60 -12.21 -6.84
N MET A 65 0.57 -10.99 -6.28
CA MET A 65 1.75 -10.38 -5.66
C MET A 65 2.28 -11.20 -4.47
N PHE A 66 1.38 -11.72 -3.62
CA PHE A 66 1.78 -12.60 -2.52
C PHE A 66 2.40 -13.91 -3.03
N ALA A 67 1.85 -14.51 -4.09
CA ALA A 67 2.41 -15.72 -4.71
C ALA A 67 3.80 -15.49 -5.29
N ARG A 68 4.11 -14.27 -5.76
CA ARG A 68 5.45 -13.86 -6.22
C ARG A 68 6.42 -13.52 -5.08
N GLY A 69 6.01 -13.68 -3.83
CA GLY A 69 6.85 -13.49 -2.65
C GLY A 69 6.88 -12.05 -2.11
N TYR A 70 6.04 -11.15 -2.63
CA TYR A 70 5.90 -9.81 -2.05
C TYR A 70 5.08 -9.84 -0.76
N ARG A 71 5.33 -8.88 0.12
CA ARG A 71 4.56 -8.66 1.35
C ARG A 71 4.09 -7.21 1.44
N ARG A 72 2.98 -6.98 2.12
CA ARG A 72 2.48 -5.63 2.45
C ARG A 72 2.87 -5.28 3.88
N VAL A 73 3.66 -4.24 4.03
CA VAL A 73 4.14 -3.77 5.33
C VAL A 73 4.03 -2.26 5.43
N GLU A 74 3.94 -1.74 6.65
CA GLU A 74 4.12 -0.32 6.90
C GLU A 74 5.56 0.08 6.56
N GLY A 75 5.74 1.18 5.82
CA GLY A 75 7.06 1.60 5.34
C GLY A 75 7.63 0.76 4.20
N GLY A 76 6.84 -0.10 3.57
CA GLY A 76 7.26 -0.84 2.38
C GLY A 76 7.74 0.07 1.24
N GLN A 77 8.50 -0.48 0.30
CA GLN A 77 9.24 0.32 -0.67
C GLN A 77 8.38 0.78 -1.86
N TRP A 78 7.39 -0.01 -2.28
CA TRP A 78 6.67 0.25 -3.54
C TRP A 78 5.16 0.41 -3.38
N LEU A 79 4.60 1.35 -4.13
CA LEU A 79 3.16 1.54 -4.30
C LEU A 79 2.67 0.64 -5.44
N GLY A 80 1.59 -0.10 -5.20
CA GLY A 80 0.95 -0.97 -6.20
C GLY A 80 -0.47 -0.51 -6.52
N LEU A 81 -1.27 -1.41 -7.12
CA LEU A 81 -2.68 -1.14 -7.37
C LEU A 81 -3.43 -0.89 -6.05
N ARG A 82 -4.04 0.31 -5.93
CA ARG A 82 -4.88 0.69 -4.80
C ARG A 82 -6.30 0.17 -4.99
N ASP A 83 -7.00 -0.01 -3.87
CA ASP A 83 -8.43 -0.32 -3.83
C ASP A 83 -9.31 0.89 -4.09
#